data_AF-A0A2V9TW59-F1
#
_entry.id   AF-A0A2V9TW59-F1
#
_cell.length_a   1.000
_cell.length_b   1.000
_cell.length_c   1.000
_cell.angle_alpha   90.00
_cell.angle_beta   90.00
_cell.angle_gamma   90.00
#
_symmetry.space_group_name_H-M   'P 1'
#
loop_
_entity.id
_entity.type
_entity.pdbx_description
1 polymer ?
#
loop_
_entity_poly.entity_id
_entity_poly.type
_entity_poly.pdbx_seq_one_letter_code
_entity_poly.pdbx_strand_id
1 'polypeptide(L)'
;AYVNFFEKVQAQEKKKPGTMAKVFSDHPQTPDRIAKSQQEIAQILPAKQQYVVSTSEFDDVKSRLAALENRRRVLDQKDNGKKPSLRRTSSTDKNGKDDKGNDDDRPTLKRRQDQQ
;
A
#
# COMPACT_ATOMS: atom_id res chain seq x y z
N ALA A 1 14.55 19.18 -2.09
CA ALA A 1 13.28 18.67 -2.66
C ALA A 1 13.06 17.18 -2.36
N TYR A 2 14.02 16.29 -2.70
CA TYR A 2 13.88 14.83 -2.52
C TYR A 2 13.66 14.39 -1.05
N VAL A 3 14.40 14.97 -0.09
CA VAL A 3 14.28 14.63 1.34
C VAL A 3 12.88 14.99 1.88
N ASN A 4 12.38 16.18 1.56
CA ASN A 4 11.06 16.67 2.02
C ASN A 4 9.90 15.80 1.52
N PHE A 5 10.05 15.12 0.38
CA PHE A 5 9.04 14.19 -0.13
C PHE A 5 8.92 12.98 0.79
N PHE A 6 10.04 12.35 1.14
CA PHE A 6 10.01 11.18 2.00
C PHE A 6 9.70 11.51 3.46
N GLU A 7 10.04 12.71 3.95
CA GLU A 7 9.56 13.19 5.24
C GLU A 7 8.01 13.24 5.27
N LYS A 8 7.39 13.75 4.21
CA LYS A 8 5.93 13.74 4.05
C LYS A 8 5.38 12.32 3.96
N VAL A 9 6.04 11.42 3.22
CA VAL A 9 5.65 10.01 3.13
C VAL A 9 5.76 9.32 4.49
N GLN A 10 6.83 9.54 5.23
CA GLN A 10 7.02 8.99 6.57
C GLN A 10 5.97 9.52 7.55
N ALA A 11 5.61 10.81 7.46
CA ALA A 11 4.50 11.38 8.23
C ALA A 11 3.14 10.75 7.86
N GLN A 12 2.94 10.35 6.59
CA GLN A 12 1.74 9.63 6.14
C GLN A 12 1.75 8.16 6.56
N GLU A 13 2.90 7.49 6.53
CA GLU A 13 3.07 6.12 7.01
C GLU A 13 2.81 6.01 8.52
N LYS A 14 3.29 6.99 9.31
CA LYS A 14 2.94 7.09 10.74
C LYS A 14 1.44 7.20 10.98
N LYS A 15 0.69 7.84 10.07
CA LYS A 15 -0.77 7.97 10.14
C LYS A 15 -1.51 6.74 9.62
N LYS A 16 -0.96 6.02 8.64
CA LYS A 16 -1.55 4.84 8.01
C LYS A 16 -0.47 3.78 7.76
N PRO A 17 -0.08 3.01 8.78
CA PRO A 17 0.99 2.02 8.66
C PRO A 17 0.63 0.94 7.62
N GLY A 18 1.62 0.51 6.84
CA GLY A 18 1.53 -0.65 5.93
C GLY A 18 1.16 -0.37 4.47
N THR A 19 0.50 0.76 4.16
CA THR A 19 0.18 1.09 2.75
C THR A 19 1.37 1.65 1.97
N MET A 20 2.23 2.43 2.64
CA MET A 20 3.39 3.06 1.99
C MET A 20 4.58 2.11 1.87
N ALA A 21 4.80 1.24 2.87
CA ALA A 21 5.89 0.26 2.88
C ALA A 21 5.97 -0.62 1.62
N LYS A 22 4.81 -0.98 1.02
CA LYS A 22 4.77 -1.82 -0.19
C LYS A 22 5.07 -1.06 -1.48
N VAL A 23 4.83 0.24 -1.53
CA VAL A 23 5.10 1.07 -2.72
C VAL A 23 6.57 1.46 -2.79
N PHE A 24 7.25 1.51 -1.64
CA PHE A 24 8.67 1.86 -1.54
C PHE A 24 9.58 0.65 -1.28
N SER A 25 9.09 -0.58 -1.46
CA SER A 25 9.90 -1.80 -1.31
C SER A 25 11.09 -1.83 -2.26
N ASP A 26 10.88 -1.38 -3.49
CA ASP A 26 11.90 -1.47 -4.55
C ASP A 26 12.97 -0.38 -4.39
N HIS A 27 12.66 0.71 -3.69
CA HIS A 27 13.57 1.84 -3.46
C HIS A 27 13.43 2.40 -2.04
N PRO A 28 13.91 1.68 -1.02
CA PRO A 28 13.86 2.15 0.35
C PRO A 28 14.73 3.41 0.51
N GLN A 29 14.21 4.39 1.25
CA GLN A 29 15.01 5.55 1.64
C GLN A 29 15.73 5.23 2.96
N THR A 30 16.93 4.66 2.84
CA THR A 30 17.80 4.41 3.99
C THR A 30 18.39 5.72 4.51
N PRO A 31 18.74 5.82 5.81
CA PRO A 31 19.39 7.01 6.38
C PRO A 31 20.65 7.44 5.63
N ASP A 32 21.44 6.48 5.14
CA ASP A 32 22.65 6.73 4.34
C ASP A 32 22.34 7.49 3.03
N ARG A 33 21.24 7.13 2.34
CA ARG A 33 20.84 7.83 1.12
C ARG A 33 20.41 9.27 1.38
N ILE A 34 19.81 9.54 2.54
CA ILE A 34 19.40 10.90 2.93
C ILE A 34 20.65 11.77 3.12
N ALA A 35 21.65 11.27 3.86
CA ALA A 35 22.88 11.99 4.11
C ALA A 35 23.63 12.35 2.82
N LYS A 36 23.82 11.35 1.93
CA LYS A 36 24.47 11.58 0.61
C LYS A 36 23.68 12.58 -0.24
N SER A 37 22.36 12.46 -0.28
CA SER A 37 21.52 13.40 -1.04
C SER A 37 21.62 14.83 -0.49
N GLN A 38 21.70 15.00 0.84
CA GLN A 38 21.88 16.31 1.47
C GLN A 38 23.25 16.93 1.15
N GLN A 39 24.31 16.12 1.12
CA GLN A 39 25.65 16.56 0.74
C GLN A 39 25.70 17.05 -0.70
N GLU A 40 25.16 16.27 -1.65
CA GLU A 40 25.09 16.65 -3.06
C GLU A 40 24.26 17.93 -3.28
N ILE A 41 23.14 18.05 -2.56
CA ILE A 41 22.31 19.27 -2.58
C ILE A 41 23.13 20.48 -2.13
N ALA A 42 23.92 20.36 -1.07
CA ALA A 42 24.74 21.45 -0.56
C ALA A 42 25.90 21.81 -1.51
N GLN A 43 26.44 20.85 -2.24
CA GLN A 43 27.58 21.04 -3.14
C GLN A 43 27.18 21.64 -4.49
N ILE A 44 26.10 21.14 -5.10
CA ILE A 44 25.75 21.44 -6.50
C ILE A 44 24.84 22.67 -6.60
N LEU A 45 23.97 22.89 -5.61
CA LEU A 45 23.01 24.00 -5.68
C LEU A 45 23.65 25.29 -5.14
N PRO A 46 23.80 26.33 -5.97
CA PRO A 46 24.33 27.61 -5.52
C PRO A 46 23.37 28.22 -4.49
N ALA A 47 23.92 28.70 -3.38
CA ALA A 47 23.13 29.24 -2.27
C ALA A 47 22.18 30.36 -2.74
N LYS A 48 20.89 30.05 -2.78
CA LYS A 48 19.80 31.00 -3.00
C LYS A 48 18.97 31.12 -1.73
N GLN A 49 18.47 32.32 -1.44
CA GLN A 49 17.60 32.53 -0.27
C GLN A 49 16.36 31.63 -0.30
N GLN A 50 15.83 31.35 -1.50
CA GLN A 50 14.69 30.46 -1.71
C GLN A 50 14.87 29.68 -3.02
N TYR A 51 14.55 28.39 -2.98
CA TYR A 51 14.41 27.55 -4.17
C TYR A 51 12.92 27.37 -4.46
N VAL A 52 12.50 27.44 -5.73
CA VAL A 52 11.10 27.20 -6.11
C VAL A 52 10.76 25.72 -5.88
N VAL A 53 9.85 25.45 -4.94
CA VAL A 53 9.55 24.08 -4.46
C VAL A 53 8.36 23.45 -5.19
N SER A 54 7.36 24.25 -5.57
CA SER A 54 6.26 23.83 -6.46
C SER A 54 6.01 24.92 -7.50
N THR A 55 5.74 24.49 -8.73
CA THR A 55 5.27 25.37 -9.81
C THR A 55 3.74 25.28 -9.89
N SER A 56 3.08 26.33 -10.38
CA SER A 56 1.61 26.34 -10.55
C SER A 56 1.13 25.12 -11.35
N GLU A 57 1.87 24.75 -12.40
CA GLU A 57 1.54 23.61 -13.25
C GLU A 57 1.57 22.27 -12.51
N PHE A 58 2.53 22.09 -11.58
CA PHE A 58 2.62 20.87 -10.80
C PHE A 58 1.38 20.69 -9.91
N ASP A 59 0.93 21.78 -9.29
CA ASP A 59 -0.26 21.76 -8.44
C ASP A 59 -1.55 21.53 -9.25
N ASP A 60 -1.64 22.08 -10.46
CA ASP A 60 -2.75 21.83 -11.40
C ASP A 60 -2.82 20.35 -11.82
N VAL A 61 -1.70 19.76 -12.23
CA VAL A 61 -1.63 18.34 -12.62
C VAL A 61 -1.92 17.43 -11.44
N LYS A 62 -1.38 17.75 -10.26
CA LYS A 62 -1.63 17.00 -9.02
C LYS A 62 -3.11 17.01 -8.64
N SER A 63 -3.77 18.16 -8.71
CA SER A 63 -5.21 18.29 -8.41
C SER A 63 -6.05 17.48 -9.39
N ARG A 64 -5.72 17.53 -10.68
CA ARG A 64 -6.37 16.75 -11.75
C ARG A 64 -6.21 15.25 -11.53
N LEU A 65 -5.02 14.78 -11.21
CA LEU A 65 -4.75 13.36 -10.98
C LEU A 65 -5.49 12.84 -9.74
N ALA A 66 -5.48 13.60 -8.64
CA ALA A 66 -6.21 13.26 -7.43
C ALA A 66 -7.73 13.16 -7.68
N ALA A 67 -8.28 14.05 -8.51
CA ALA A 67 -9.68 13.99 -8.90
C ALA A 67 -10.01 12.72 -9.71
N LEU A 68 -9.14 12.32 -10.64
CA LEU A 68 -9.32 11.10 -11.45
C LEU A 68 -9.23 9.83 -10.60
N GLU A 69 -8.24 9.73 -9.72
CA GLU A 69 -8.07 8.57 -8.82
C GLU A 69 -9.28 8.39 -7.89
N ASN A 70 -9.73 9.48 -7.27
CA ASN A 70 -10.88 9.44 -6.36
C ASN A 70 -12.19 9.08 -7.10
N ARG A 71 -12.40 9.61 -8.32
CA ARG A 71 -13.55 9.23 -9.15
C ARG A 71 -13.52 7.75 -9.54
N ARG A 72 -12.35 7.20 -9.91
CA ARG A 72 -12.21 5.78 -10.28
C ARG A 72 -12.56 4.84 -9.13
N ARG A 73 -12.15 5.16 -7.90
CA ARG A 73 -12.51 4.38 -6.69
C ARG A 73 -14.01 4.34 -6.42
N VAL A 74 -14.72 5.45 -6.68
CA VAL A 74 -16.18 5.53 -6.46
C VAL A 74 -16.96 4.68 -7.48
N LEU A 75 -16.49 4.61 -8.73
CA LEU A 75 -17.12 3.77 -9.75
C LEU A 75 -16.95 2.27 -9.47
N ASP A 76 -15.77 1.85 -9.02
CA ASP A 76 -15.53 0.45 -8.63
C ASP A 76 -16.41 -0.01 -7.45
N GLN A 77 -16.77 0.91 -6.53
CA GLN A 77 -17.73 0.62 -5.45
C GLN A 77 -19.18 0.50 -5.93
N LYS A 78 -19.55 1.15 -7.04
CA LYS A 78 -20.93 1.12 -7.56
C LYS A 78 -21.24 -0.17 -8.32
N ASP A 79 -20.21 -0.84 -8.84
CA ASP A 79 -20.32 -2.13 -9.53
C ASP A 79 -20.29 -3.35 -8.59
N ASN A 80 -20.31 -3.14 -7.27
CA ASN A 80 -20.38 -4.19 -6.23
C ASN A 80 -21.63 -5.08 -6.32
N GLY A 81 -22.61 -4.75 -7.17
CA GLY A 81 -23.78 -5.60 -7.45
C GLY A 81 -23.64 -6.52 -8.67
N LYS A 82 -22.60 -6.35 -9.51
CA LYS A 82 -22.45 -7.07 -10.80
C LYS A 82 -21.16 -7.88 -10.93
N LYS A 83 -20.34 -7.97 -9.88
CA LYS A 83 -19.12 -8.80 -9.87
C LYS A 83 -19.34 -10.00 -8.94
N PRO A 84 -18.95 -11.23 -9.33
CA PRO A 84 -19.09 -12.39 -8.45
C PRO A 84 -18.22 -12.21 -7.20
N SER A 85 -18.85 -12.21 -6.02
CA SER A 85 -18.17 -12.11 -4.72
C SER A 85 -17.93 -13.50 -4.14
N LEU A 86 -16.75 -13.76 -3.59
CA LEU A 86 -16.44 -14.99 -2.85
C LEU A 86 -17.22 -15.00 -1.51
N ARG A 87 -18.34 -15.73 -1.45
CA ARG A 87 -19.04 -15.99 -0.19
C ARG A 87 -18.24 -17.04 0.58
N ARG A 88 -17.54 -16.61 1.63
CA ARG A 88 -16.98 -17.54 2.63
C ARG A 88 -18.17 -18.14 3.38
N THR A 89 -18.31 -19.46 3.40
CA THR A 89 -19.28 -20.13 4.27
C THR A 89 -18.88 -19.83 5.70
N SER A 90 -19.61 -18.92 6.35
CA SER A 90 -19.50 -18.73 7.80
C SER A 90 -20.13 -19.96 8.45
N SER A 91 -19.31 -20.96 8.77
CA SER A 91 -19.61 -21.85 9.89
C SER A 91 -19.46 -21.01 11.15
N THR A 92 -20.49 -20.23 11.46
CA THR A 92 -20.64 -19.65 12.79
C THR A 92 -21.56 -20.59 13.55
N ASP A 93 -20.92 -21.41 14.38
CA ASP A 93 -21.56 -22.15 15.44
C ASP A 93 -22.47 -21.23 16.24
N LYS A 94 -23.77 -21.48 16.18
CA LYS A 94 -24.69 -21.17 17.27
C LYS A 94 -25.69 -22.30 17.44
N ASN A 95 -25.29 -23.21 18.32
CA ASN A 95 -26.13 -23.97 19.23
C ASN A 95 -27.02 -25.07 18.59
N GLY A 96 -26.52 -26.30 18.62
CA GLY A 96 -27.30 -27.51 18.33
C GLY A 96 -26.46 -28.75 18.58
N LYS A 97 -26.79 -29.47 19.65
CA LYS A 97 -26.23 -30.74 20.12
C LYS A 97 -26.02 -31.82 19.03
N ASP A 98 -25.11 -32.74 19.37
CA ASP A 98 -24.91 -34.09 18.82
C ASP A 98 -24.23 -34.10 17.42
N ASP A 99 -23.27 -34.95 17.09
CA ASP A 99 -23.03 -36.35 17.46
C ASP A 99 -21.57 -36.72 17.04
N LYS A 100 -21.01 -37.75 17.67
CA LYS A 100 -19.72 -38.35 17.30
C LYS A 100 -19.82 -38.97 15.91
N GLY A 101 -19.12 -38.44 14.92
CA GLY A 101 -19.09 -39.04 13.58
C GLY A 101 -17.84 -38.69 12.79
N ASN A 102 -16.96 -39.69 12.64
CA ASN A 102 -15.81 -39.84 11.74
C ASN A 102 -15.27 -38.61 10.99
N ASP A 103 -14.02 -38.27 11.30
CA ASP A 103 -13.18 -37.27 10.62
C ASP A 103 -12.65 -37.71 9.22
N ASP A 104 -13.14 -38.83 8.66
CA ASP A 104 -12.56 -39.46 7.46
C ASP A 104 -13.16 -39.01 6.11
N ASP A 105 -14.29 -38.28 6.10
CA ASP A 105 -14.97 -37.89 4.85
C ASP A 105 -14.58 -36.49 4.31
N ARG A 106 -13.59 -35.83 4.92
CA ARG A 106 -13.15 -34.50 4.47
C ARG A 106 -11.89 -34.61 3.59
N PRO A 107 -11.94 -34.15 2.33
CA PRO A 107 -10.77 -34.23 1.45
C PRO A 107 -9.62 -33.40 2.03
N THR A 108 -8.51 -34.06 2.37
CA THR A 108 -7.29 -33.42 2.86
C THR A 108 -6.20 -33.42 1.80
N LEU A 109 -5.55 -32.28 1.60
CA LEU A 109 -4.41 -32.14 0.71
C LEU A 109 -3.15 -32.69 1.39
N LYS A 110 -2.73 -33.90 1.00
CA LYS A 110 -1.46 -34.49 1.47
C LYS A 110 -0.29 -33.87 0.68
N ARG A 111 0.65 -33.24 1.39
CA ARG A 111 1.95 -32.82 0.81
C ARG A 111 2.71 -34.07 0.37
N ARG A 112 3.14 -34.10 -0.89
CA ARG A 112 4.16 -35.06 -1.32
C ARG A 112 5.46 -34.75 -0.55
N GLN A 113 6.01 -35.75 0.11
CA GLN A 113 7.36 -35.66 0.65
C GLN A 113 8.31 -35.82 -0.53
N ASP A 114 9.04 -34.77 -0.84
CA ASP A 114 10.13 -34.82 -1.80
C ASP A 114 11.21 -35.76 -1.24
N GLN A 115 11.39 -36.91 -1.87
CA GLN A 115 12.50 -37.82 -1.59
C GLN A 115 13.73 -37.38 -2.39
N GLN A 116 14.88 -37.56 -1.76
CA GLN A 116 16.25 -37.16 -2.14
C GLN A 116 16.63 -37.38 -3.61
#